data_AF-A0A935W7C4-F1
#
_entry.id   AF-A0A935W7C4-F1
#
_cell.length_a   1.000
_cell.length_b   1.000
_cell.length_c   1.000
_cell.angle_alpha   90.00
_cell.angle_beta   90.00
_cell.angle_gamma   90.00
#
_symmetry.space_group_name_H-M   'P 1'
#
loop_
_entity.id
_entity.type
_entity.pdbx_description
1 polymer ?
#
loop_
_entity_poly.entity_id
_entity_poly.type
_entity_poly.pdbx_seq_one_letter_code
_entity_poly.pdbx_strand_id
1 'polypeptide(L)' 'MEPSREDISITKKLVEAGKIVDLSVLDHLIFTDDGFTSFVEQRII' A
#
# COMPACT_ATOMS: atom_id res chain seq x y z
N MET A 1 -5.90 6.39 10.35
CA MET A 1 -6.65 6.88 9.17
C MET A 1 -7.04 5.67 8.33
N GLU A 2 -8.26 5.64 7.80
CA GLU A 2 -8.70 4.61 6.84
C GLU A 2 -8.31 5.05 5.43
N PRO A 3 -7.58 4.23 4.64
CA PRO A 3 -7.24 4.56 3.26
C PRO A 3 -8.48 4.57 2.35
N SER A 4 -8.45 5.37 1.29
CA SER A 4 -9.54 5.40 0.32
C SER A 4 -9.59 4.12 -0.53
N ARG A 5 -10.71 3.88 -1.22
CA ARG A 5 -10.82 2.76 -2.15
C ARG A 5 -9.82 2.90 -3.30
N GLU A 6 -9.54 4.13 -3.71
CA GLU A 6 -8.59 4.48 -4.74
C GLU A 6 -7.16 4.12 -4.32
N ASP A 7 -6.77 4.46 -3.08
CA ASP A 7 -5.44 4.10 -2.52
C ASP A 7 -5.24 2.57 -2.48
N ILE A 8 -6.27 1.84 -2.06
CA ILE A 8 -6.24 0.36 -2.04
C ILE A 8 -6.12 -0.18 -3.47
N SER A 9 -6.92 0.34 -4.40
CA SER A 9 -6.96 -0.11 -5.80
C SER A 9 -5.62 0.10 -6.52
N ILE A 10 -5.00 1.27 -6.37
CA ILE A 10 -3.72 1.56 -7.00
C ILE A 10 -2.60 0.72 -6.39
N THR A 11 -2.59 0.55 -5.07
CA THR A 11 -1.56 -0.25 -4.38
C THR A 11 -1.61 -1.72 -4.81
N LYS A 12 -2.81 -2.31 -4.93
CA LYS A 12 -2.96 -3.68 -5.44
C LYS A 12 -2.41 -3.81 -6.86
N LYS A 13 -2.66 -2.84 -7.74
CA LYS A 13 -2.10 -2.85 -9.11
C LYS A 13 -0.57 -2.77 -9.10
N LEU A 14 0.02 -1.96 -8.21
CA LEU A 14 1.47 -1.85 -8.06
C LEU A 14 2.09 -3.15 -7.54
N VAL A 15 1.45 -3.81 -6.57
CA VAL A 15 1.87 -5.13 -6.07
C VAL A 15 1.88 -6.16 -7.19
N GLU A 16 0.80 -6.24 -7.98
CA GLU A 16 0.74 -7.15 -9.11
C GLU A 16 1.77 -6.81 -10.19
N ALA A 17 1.98 -5.53 -10.49
CA ALA A 17 3.01 -5.10 -11.44
C ALA A 17 4.43 -5.46 -10.96
N GLY A 18 4.70 -5.29 -9.66
CA GLY A 18 5.97 -5.67 -9.06
C GLY A 18 6.27 -7.16 -9.21
N LYS A 19 5.27 -8.03 -9.01
CA LYS A 19 5.40 -9.49 -9.21
C LYS A 19 5.82 -9.85 -10.64
N ILE A 20 5.38 -9.11 -11.65
CA ILE A 20 5.73 -9.37 -13.06
C ILE A 20 7.22 -9.15 -13.34
N VAL A 21 7.84 -8.19 -12.63
CA VAL A 21 9.23 -7.78 -12.84
C VAL A 21 10.17 -8.23 -11.72
N ASP A 22 9.73 -9.21 -10.91
CA ASP A 22 10.46 -9.75 -9.76
C ASP A 22 10.88 -8.67 -8.74
N LEU A 23 9.99 -7.71 -8.49
CA LEU A 23 10.17 -6.63 -7.52
C LEU A 23 9.03 -6.63 -6.50
N SER A 24 9.36 -6.81 -5.22
CA SER A 24 8.38 -6.75 -4.14
C SER A 24 8.06 -5.31 -3.73
N VAL A 25 6.77 -4.96 -3.65
CA VAL A 25 6.32 -3.78 -2.91
C VAL A 25 6.39 -4.10 -1.43
N LEU A 26 7.28 -3.41 -0.71
CA LEU A 26 7.53 -3.70 0.71
C LEU A 26 6.41 -3.20 1.61
N ASP A 27 5.93 -1.98 1.37
CA ASP A 27 4.81 -1.39 2.10
C ASP A 27 4.27 -0.16 1.34
N HIS A 28 3.05 0.26 1.68
CA HIS A 28 2.51 1.57 1.33
C HIS A 28 2.24 2.33 2.63
N LEU A 29 2.96 3.44 2.83
CA LEU A 29 2.83 4.29 4.00
C LEU A 29 2.07 5.59 3.64
N ILE A 30 0.94 5.83 4.30
CA ILE A 30 0.24 7.12 4.25
C ILE A 30 0.64 7.94 5.46
N PHE A 31 1.25 9.11 5.25
CA PHE A 31 1.70 10.00 6.33
C PHE A 31 0.67 11.10 6.62
N THR A 32 0.58 11.46 7.89
CA THR A 32 -0.24 12.54 8.44
C THR A 32 0.57 13.29 9.50
N ASP A 33 0.06 14.43 9.96
CA ASP A 33 0.70 15.22 11.02
C ASP A 33 0.90 14.43 12.33
N ASP A 34 0.02 13.46 12.60
CA ASP A 34 0.00 12.68 13.84
C ASP A 34 0.61 11.27 13.71
N GLY A 35 1.20 10.92 12.56
CA GLY A 35 1.82 9.61 12.34
C GLY A 35 1.60 9.04 10.93
N PHE A 36 1.61 7.72 10.81
CA PHE A 36 1.46 7.03 9.52
C PHE A 36 0.53 5.81 9.61
N THR A 37 -0.08 5.44 8.48
CA THR A 37 -0.78 4.18 8.29
C THR A 37 0.05 3.28 7.37
N SER A 38 0.37 2.07 7.81
CA SER A 38 1.00 1.01 7.00
C SER A 38 -0.03 0.07 6.41
N PHE A 39 0.07 -0.21 5.11
CA PHE A 39 -0.84 -1.14 4.44
C PHE A 39 -0.54 -2.60 4.79
N VAL A 40 0.73 -2.92 5.05
CA VAL A 40 1.13 -4.24 5.55
C VAL A 40 0.60 -4.48 6.96
N GLU A 41 0.76 -3.52 7.88
CA GLU A 41 0.24 -3.65 9.25
C GLU A 41 -1.29 -3.79 9.28
N GLN A 42 -1.98 -3.08 8.36
CA GLN A 42 -3.43 -3.18 8.19
C GLN A 42 -3.89 -4.41 7.40
N ARG A 43 -2.97 -5.27 6.93
CA ARG A 43 -3.26 -6.47 6.12
C ARG A 43 -4.04 -6.17 4.83
N ILE A 44 -3.78 -5.01 4.23
CA ILE A 44 -4.34 -4.63 2.93
C ILE A 44 -3.56 -5.30 1.81
N ILE A 45 -2.24 -5.48 2.01
CA ILE A 45 -1.30 -6.21 1.15
C ILE A 45 -0.45 -7.16 1.97
#